data_AF-A0A164ZUS0-F1
#
_entry.id   AF-A0A164ZUS0-F1
#
_cell.length_a   1.000
_cell.length_b   1.000
_cell.length_c   1.000
_cell.angle_alpha   90.00
_cell.angle_beta   90.00
_cell.angle_gamma   90.00
#
_symmetry.space_group_name_H-M   'P 1'
#
loop_
_entity.id
_entity.type
_entity.pdbx_description
1 polymer ?
#
loop_
_entity_poly.entity_id
_entity_poly.type
_entity_poly.pdbx_seq_one_letter_code
_entity_poly.pdbx_strand_id
1 'polypeptide(L)'
;MPSSCEDLLHIGHKLNGLHLITRVGTVETVYCDFSKSPKDPGFEKSLGFGYDTRSTPTYFYVQKNTTFSTTNVPITFEIGKVNVGKATDLKTGMFTSPRTGKCFFSFTGLARFPASSAYKLRLGVGLYLNGYLHGRGWI
;
A
#
# COMPACT_ATOMS: atom_id res chain seq x y z
N MET A 1 -29.67 12.27 5.31
CA MET A 1 -28.53 12.25 6.25
C MET A 1 -27.99 13.66 6.32
N PRO A 2 -27.87 14.27 7.51
CA PRO A 2 -27.44 15.66 7.66
C PRO A 2 -26.05 15.87 7.06
N SER A 3 -25.80 17.04 6.49
CA SER A 3 -24.56 17.38 5.79
C SER A 3 -23.61 18.26 6.61
N SER A 4 -24.06 18.70 7.79
CA SER A 4 -23.32 19.56 8.72
C SER A 4 -23.83 19.42 10.16
N CYS A 5 -23.07 19.96 11.12
CA CYS A 5 -23.52 20.19 12.50
C CYS A 5 -24.69 21.18 12.57
N GLU A 6 -24.79 22.11 11.62
CA GLU A 6 -25.93 23.03 11.54
C GLU A 6 -27.21 22.29 11.16
N ASP A 7 -27.15 21.36 10.21
CA ASP A 7 -28.29 20.49 9.87
C ASP A 7 -28.70 19.64 11.09
N LEU A 8 -27.72 19.09 11.81
CA LEU A 8 -27.94 18.33 13.04
C LEU A 8 -28.66 19.17 14.11
N LEU A 9 -28.28 20.44 14.27
CA LEU A 9 -28.94 21.37 15.19
C LEU A 9 -30.39 21.63 14.76
N HIS A 10 -30.64 21.87 13.48
CA HIS A 10 -31.99 22.12 12.94
C HIS A 10 -32.93 20.92 13.10
N ILE A 11 -32.40 19.69 13.01
CA ILE A 11 -33.18 18.46 13.26
C ILE A 11 -33.27 18.12 14.76
N GLY A 12 -32.77 18.98 15.65
CA GLY A 12 -32.99 18.92 17.09
C GLY A 12 -31.87 18.29 17.91
N HIS A 13 -30.69 18.03 17.33
CA HIS A 13 -29.54 17.58 18.11
C HIS A 13 -29.01 18.74 18.98
N LYS A 14 -28.85 18.47 20.27
CA LYS A 14 -28.36 19.45 21.26
C LYS A 14 -27.18 18.95 22.08
N LEU A 15 -26.78 17.68 21.90
CA LEU A 15 -25.70 17.06 22.66
C LEU A 15 -24.37 17.20 21.92
N ASN A 16 -23.44 17.91 22.55
CA ASN A 16 -22.07 18.04 22.05
C ASN A 16 -21.44 16.66 21.91
N GLY A 17 -20.71 16.45 20.82
CA GLY A 17 -20.06 15.17 20.59
C GLY A 17 -19.78 14.85 19.14
N LEU A 18 -19.49 13.57 18.90
CA LEU A 18 -19.20 13.04 17.58
C LEU A 18 -20.49 12.72 16.84
N HIS A 19 -20.62 13.23 15.63
CA HIS A 19 -21.74 12.95 14.75
C HIS A 19 -21.25 12.54 13.36
N LEU A 20 -22.07 11.76 12.66
CA LEU A 20 -21.85 11.38 11.28
C LEU A 20 -22.66 12.28 10.37
N ILE A 21 -21.98 12.89 9.40
CA ILE A 21 -22.60 13.75 8.39
C ILE A 21 -22.24 13.27 6.99
N THR A 22 -23.04 13.61 5.98
CA THR A 22 -22.72 13.35 4.57
C THR A 22 -22.32 14.63 3.88
N ARG A 23 -21.04 14.76 3.52
CA ARG A 23 -20.52 15.90 2.74
C ARG A 23 -20.07 15.43 1.36
N VAL A 24 -20.62 16.04 0.31
CA VAL A 24 -20.33 15.70 -1.10
C VAL A 24 -20.41 14.19 -1.40
N GLY A 25 -21.45 13.52 -0.87
CA GLY A 25 -21.67 12.08 -1.08
C GLY A 25 -20.77 11.15 -0.24
N THR A 26 -19.98 11.69 0.69
CA THR A 26 -19.09 10.93 1.57
C THR A 26 -19.48 11.08 3.04
N VAL A 27 -19.35 10.02 3.85
CA VAL A 27 -19.67 10.04 5.28
C VAL A 27 -18.47 10.51 6.11
N GLU A 28 -18.58 11.66 6.74
CA GLU A 28 -17.55 12.25 7.60
C GLU A 28 -17.94 12.13 9.08
N THR A 29 -16.94 11.97 9.95
CA THR A 29 -17.11 12.13 11.40
C THR A 29 -16.68 13.53 11.79
N VAL A 30 -17.59 14.27 12.43
CA VAL A 30 -17.34 15.63 12.89
C VAL A 30 -17.60 15.73 14.38
N TYR A 31 -16.90 16.64 15.05
CA TYR A 31 -17.25 17.04 16.40
C TYR A 31 -18.13 18.30 16.32
N CYS A 32 -19.35 18.18 16.83
CA CYS A 32 -20.29 19.30 16.94
C CYS A 32 -20.30 19.83 18.38
N ASP A 33 -20.08 21.13 18.53
CA ASP A 33 -20.18 21.87 19.78
C ASP A 33 -21.39 22.82 19.71
N PHE A 34 -22.56 22.30 20.09
CA PHE A 34 -23.82 23.04 20.10
C PHE A 34 -23.91 24.09 21.21
N SER A 35 -22.87 24.24 22.04
CA SER A 35 -22.77 25.37 22.97
C SER A 35 -22.35 26.67 22.29
N LYS A 36 -21.89 26.59 21.03
CA LYS A 36 -21.41 27.72 20.23
C LYS A 36 -22.39 28.12 19.13
N SER A 37 -22.24 29.32 18.61
CA SER A 37 -22.99 29.80 17.45
C SER A 37 -22.54 29.05 16.19
N PRO A 38 -23.42 28.75 15.21
CA PRO A 38 -23.03 28.14 13.94
C PRO A 38 -21.93 28.88 13.18
N LYS A 39 -21.75 30.18 13.45
CA LYS A 39 -20.71 31.02 12.85
C LYS A 39 -19.35 30.92 13.56
N ASP A 40 -19.30 30.30 14.73
CA ASP A 40 -18.05 30.16 15.48
C ASP A 40 -17.17 29.06 14.85
N PRO A 41 -15.86 29.29 14.68
CA PRO A 41 -14.95 28.28 14.12
C PRO A 41 -14.81 27.02 15.00
N GLY A 42 -15.31 27.07 16.24
CA GLY A 42 -15.35 25.93 17.14
C GLY A 42 -16.66 25.14 17.14
N PHE A 43 -17.68 25.56 16.37
CA PHE A 43 -18.99 24.92 16.32
C PHE A 43 -18.96 23.56 15.61
N GLU A 44 -18.29 23.50 14.47
CA GLU A 44 -18.05 22.28 13.72
C GLU A 44 -16.54 22.10 13.55
N LYS A 45 -16.00 21.06 14.18
CA LYS A 45 -14.62 20.64 13.95
C LYS A 45 -14.65 19.35 13.15
N SER A 46 -14.29 19.43 11.88
CA SER A 46 -14.04 18.22 11.11
C SER A 46 -12.90 17.46 11.78
N LEU A 47 -13.17 16.21 12.16
CA LEU A 47 -12.11 15.29 12.59
C LEU A 47 -11.48 14.59 11.38
N GLY A 48 -11.81 15.10 10.18
CA GLY A 48 -11.46 14.54 8.91
C GLY A 48 -12.36 13.36 8.54
N PHE A 49 -12.53 13.17 7.24
CA PHE A 49 -12.54 11.82 6.71
C PHE A 49 -11.23 11.15 7.15
N GLY A 50 -11.21 9.84 7.37
CA GLY A 50 -9.96 9.06 7.52
C GLY A 50 -9.07 9.04 6.26
N TYR A 51 -8.95 10.18 5.56
CA TYR A 51 -8.21 10.37 4.33
C TYR A 51 -6.71 10.48 4.55
N ASP A 52 -6.25 10.70 5.79
CA ASP A 52 -4.82 10.61 6.12
C ASP A 52 -4.42 9.26 6.75
N THR A 53 -5.38 8.36 7.00
CA THR A 53 -5.11 7.07 7.66
C THR A 53 -5.46 5.83 6.85
N ARG A 54 -6.17 5.96 5.71
CA ARG A 54 -6.21 4.86 4.73
C ARG A 54 -4.93 4.84 3.90
N SER A 55 -3.87 4.29 4.49
CA SER A 55 -2.69 3.85 3.73
C SER A 55 -3.17 3.06 2.50
N THR A 56 -2.84 3.52 1.30
CA THR A 56 -3.10 2.73 0.10
C THR A 56 -2.36 1.39 0.28
N PRO A 57 -3.06 0.24 0.19
CA PRO A 57 -2.40 -1.04 0.36
C PRO A 57 -1.29 -1.17 -0.70
N THR A 58 -0.13 -1.66 -0.29
CA THR A 58 1.01 -1.81 -1.19
C THR A 58 1.24 -3.27 -1.45
N TYR A 59 1.00 -3.69 -2.68
CA TYR A 59 1.21 -5.06 -3.13
C TYR A 59 1.44 -5.08 -4.63
N PHE A 60 2.17 -6.09 -5.08
CA PHE A 60 2.55 -6.24 -6.47
C PHE A 60 2.55 -7.70 -6.87
N TYR A 61 2.35 -7.92 -8.17
CA TYR A 61 2.56 -9.21 -8.81
C TYR A 61 3.22 -8.94 -10.16
N VAL A 62 4.47 -9.37 -10.29
CA VAL A 62 5.31 -9.16 -11.48
C VAL A 62 5.75 -10.51 -12.03
N GLN A 63 5.97 -10.56 -13.33
CA GLN A 63 6.38 -11.77 -14.03
C GLN A 63 7.55 -11.45 -14.96
N LYS A 64 8.44 -12.44 -15.09
CA LYS A 64 9.49 -12.44 -16.08
C LYS A 64 9.05 -13.31 -17.26
N ASN A 65 9.18 -12.78 -18.48
CA ASN A 65 8.80 -13.48 -19.71
C ASN A 65 10.00 -13.87 -20.58
N THR A 66 11.21 -13.59 -20.10
CA THR A 66 12.47 -13.88 -20.77
C THR A 66 13.37 -14.77 -19.90
N THR A 67 14.27 -15.50 -20.52
CA THR A 67 15.29 -16.27 -19.79
C THR A 67 16.28 -15.33 -19.08
N PHE A 68 16.81 -15.77 -17.95
CA PHE A 68 17.77 -15.01 -17.15
C PHE A 68 18.85 -15.92 -16.60
N SER A 69 20.11 -15.54 -16.78
CA SER A 69 21.28 -16.32 -16.35
C SER A 69 22.41 -15.47 -15.77
N THR A 70 22.27 -14.14 -15.76
CA THR A 70 23.29 -13.25 -15.23
C THR A 70 23.31 -13.32 -13.70
N THR A 71 24.50 -13.48 -13.13
CA THR A 71 24.70 -13.59 -11.69
C THR A 71 25.01 -12.23 -11.06
N ASN A 72 24.75 -12.11 -9.76
CA ASN A 72 25.07 -10.91 -8.95
C ASN A 72 24.40 -9.61 -9.44
N VAL A 73 23.30 -9.71 -10.16
CA VAL A 73 22.48 -8.57 -10.59
C VAL A 73 21.01 -8.80 -10.22
N PRO A 74 20.23 -7.73 -9.94
CA PRO A 74 18.80 -7.85 -9.71
C PRO A 74 18.08 -8.47 -10.91
N ILE A 75 17.08 -9.31 -10.63
CA ILE A 75 16.20 -9.87 -11.67
C ILE A 75 15.19 -8.79 -12.05
N THR A 76 15.14 -8.43 -13.33
CA THR A 76 14.18 -7.47 -13.89
C THR A 76 12.94 -8.16 -14.45
N PHE A 77 11.84 -7.42 -14.59
CA PHE A 77 10.54 -7.95 -15.00
C PHE A 77 9.97 -7.18 -16.19
N GLU A 78 9.41 -7.89 -17.17
CA GLU A 78 8.77 -7.26 -18.33
C GLU A 78 7.27 -7.01 -18.09
N ILE A 79 6.65 -7.75 -17.16
CA ILE A 79 5.20 -7.75 -16.97
C ILE A 79 4.85 -7.40 -15.52
N GLY A 80 4.13 -6.30 -15.33
CA GLY A 80 3.48 -5.94 -14.07
C GLY A 80 2.00 -6.28 -14.13
N LYS A 81 1.60 -7.43 -13.61
CA LYS A 81 0.18 -7.81 -13.52
C LYS A 81 -0.56 -6.92 -12.53
N VAL A 82 0.09 -6.59 -11.41
CA VAL A 82 -0.41 -5.66 -10.39
C VAL A 82 0.77 -4.89 -9.78
N ASN A 83 0.60 -3.60 -9.51
CA ASN A 83 1.59 -2.76 -8.82
C ASN A 83 0.90 -1.61 -8.07
N VAL A 84 0.13 -1.93 -7.03
CA VAL A 84 -0.60 -0.94 -6.23
C VAL A 84 0.39 -0.21 -5.31
N GLY A 85 0.26 1.12 -5.25
CA GLY A 85 1.21 1.98 -4.55
C GLY A 85 2.48 2.31 -5.36
N LYS A 86 2.62 1.77 -6.59
CA LYS A 86 3.78 2.00 -7.48
C LYS A 86 5.13 1.76 -6.79
N ALA A 87 5.16 0.81 -5.87
CA ALA A 87 6.31 0.53 -5.02
C ALA A 87 7.36 -0.37 -5.69
N THR A 88 7.02 -1.02 -6.81
CA THR A 88 7.95 -1.87 -7.57
C THR A 88 8.34 -1.21 -8.87
N ASP A 89 9.64 -1.09 -9.12
CA ASP A 89 10.19 -0.70 -10.41
C ASP A 89 10.60 -1.97 -11.18
N LEU A 90 9.94 -2.20 -12.31
CA LEU A 90 10.11 -3.38 -13.14
C LEU A 90 11.47 -3.41 -13.84
N LYS A 91 12.02 -2.24 -14.19
CA LYS A 91 13.29 -2.13 -14.92
C LYS A 91 14.48 -2.39 -14.02
N THR A 92 14.38 -2.05 -12.74
CA THR A 92 15.41 -2.30 -11.74
C THR A 92 15.17 -3.60 -10.97
N GLY A 93 13.94 -4.12 -10.98
CA GLY A 93 13.54 -5.28 -10.18
C GLY A 93 13.41 -4.98 -8.69
N MET A 94 13.41 -3.70 -8.31
CA MET A 94 13.49 -3.27 -6.91
C MET A 94 12.12 -2.87 -6.37
N PHE A 95 11.83 -3.34 -5.16
CA PHE A 95 10.70 -2.90 -4.36
C PHE A 95 11.17 -1.87 -3.32
N THR A 96 10.50 -0.72 -3.25
CA THR A 96 10.72 0.31 -2.23
C THR A 96 9.53 0.36 -1.30
N SER A 97 9.74 0.05 -0.02
CA SER A 97 8.66 0.11 0.96
C SER A 97 8.21 1.57 1.15
N PRO A 98 6.93 1.92 0.92
CA PRO A 98 6.48 3.30 1.04
C PRO A 98 6.34 3.75 2.51
N ARG A 99 6.30 2.79 3.45
CA ARG A 99 6.21 3.02 4.89
C ARG A 99 6.99 1.95 5.65
N THR A 100 7.40 2.25 6.87
CA THR A 100 7.99 1.25 7.77
C THR A 100 6.95 0.19 8.12
N GLY A 101 7.30 -1.09 7.97
CA GLY A 101 6.39 -2.19 8.25
C GLY A 101 7.01 -3.53 7.91
N LYS A 102 6.21 -4.60 8.09
CA LYS A 102 6.59 -5.95 7.67
C LYS A 102 6.10 -6.19 6.25
N CYS A 103 6.96 -6.73 5.41
CA CYS A 103 6.63 -7.15 4.05
C CYS A 103 6.72 -8.67 3.95
N PHE A 104 5.87 -9.25 3.10
CA PHE A 104 5.95 -10.65 2.72
C PHE A 104 6.34 -10.73 1.24
N PHE A 105 7.36 -11.53 0.95
CA PHE A 105 7.82 -11.78 -0.41
C PHE A 105 7.77 -13.27 -0.68
N SER A 106 7.23 -13.63 -1.84
CA SER A 106 7.26 -14.99 -2.36
C SER A 106 7.55 -14.92 -3.85
N PHE A 107 8.31 -15.89 -4.34
CA PHE A 107 8.58 -16.03 -5.75
C PHE A 107 8.56 -17.51 -6.10
N THR A 108 8.18 -17.79 -7.34
CA THR A 108 8.31 -19.10 -7.96
C THR A 108 8.96 -18.90 -9.32
N GLY A 109 9.65 -19.93 -9.81
CA GLY A 109 10.35 -19.85 -11.07
C GLY A 109 10.62 -21.22 -11.65
N LEU A 110 10.78 -21.26 -12.97
CA LEU A 110 11.22 -22.44 -13.68
C LEU A 110 12.73 -22.36 -13.87
N ALA A 111 13.47 -23.33 -13.33
CA ALA A 111 14.89 -23.49 -13.59
C ALA A 111 15.09 -24.36 -14.83
N ARG A 112 15.96 -23.92 -15.75
CA ARG A 112 16.41 -24.72 -16.89
C ARG A 112 17.91 -24.93 -16.79
N PHE A 113 18.30 -26.19 -16.61
CA PHE A 113 19.70 -26.60 -16.69
C PHE A 113 20.01 -27.11 -18.10
N PRO A 114 21.27 -26.98 -18.57
CA PRO A 114 21.71 -27.64 -19.79
C PRO A 114 21.58 -29.17 -19.63
N ALA A 115 21.31 -29.86 -20.74
CA ALA A 115 21.11 -31.31 -20.74
C ALA A 115 22.36 -32.09 -20.30
N SER A 116 23.55 -31.52 -20.52
CA SER A 116 24.82 -32.05 -20.04
C SER A 116 25.70 -30.93 -19.48
N SER A 117 26.49 -31.27 -18.47
CA SER A 117 27.49 -30.40 -17.86
C SER A 117 28.60 -31.27 -17.28
N ALA A 118 29.85 -30.83 -17.43
CA ALA A 118 31.00 -31.47 -16.78
C ALA A 118 30.97 -31.32 -15.24
N TYR A 119 30.14 -30.40 -14.73
CA TYR A 119 30.03 -30.07 -13.31
C TYR A 119 28.58 -30.13 -12.82
N LYS A 120 28.40 -30.42 -11.52
CA LYS A 120 27.10 -30.27 -10.86
C LYS A 120 26.72 -28.79 -10.82
N LEU A 121 25.63 -28.44 -11.48
CA LEU A 121 25.10 -27.08 -11.47
C LEU A 121 24.13 -26.91 -10.31
N ARG A 122 24.09 -25.69 -9.77
CA ARG A 122 23.12 -25.25 -8.75
C ARG A 122 22.65 -23.86 -9.12
N LEU A 123 21.36 -23.60 -8.93
CA LEU A 123 20.78 -22.28 -9.08
C LEU A 123 20.47 -21.72 -7.70
N GLY A 124 21.02 -20.55 -7.39
CA GLY A 124 20.69 -19.80 -6.19
C GLY A 124 19.95 -18.52 -6.53
N VAL A 125 18.77 -18.32 -5.94
CA VAL A 125 18.04 -17.04 -6.02
C VAL A 125 18.06 -16.37 -4.66
N GLY A 126 18.60 -15.15 -4.59
CA GLY A 126 18.75 -14.38 -3.36
C GLY A 126 17.73 -13.25 -3.26
N LEU A 127 17.17 -13.07 -2.06
CA LEU A 127 16.43 -11.87 -1.67
C LEU A 127 17.38 -10.92 -0.95
N TYR A 128 17.50 -9.70 -1.46
CA TYR A 128 18.39 -8.67 -0.93
C TYR A 128 17.59 -7.50 -0.36
N LEU A 129 18.04 -6.97 0.78
CA LEU A 129 17.55 -5.72 1.37
C LEU A 129 18.73 -4.75 1.44
N ASN A 130 18.63 -3.62 0.73
CA ASN A 130 19.65 -2.58 0.71
C ASN A 130 21.08 -3.11 0.43
N GLY A 131 21.20 -4.09 -0.48
CA GLY A 131 22.47 -4.69 -0.88
C GLY A 131 22.92 -5.89 -0.03
N TYR A 132 22.27 -6.17 1.10
CA TYR A 132 22.60 -7.31 1.96
C TYR A 132 21.70 -8.51 1.66
N LEU A 133 22.27 -9.72 1.66
CA LEU A 133 21.51 -10.95 1.44
C LEU A 133 20.71 -11.30 2.71
N HIS A 134 19.39 -11.39 2.59
CA HIS A 134 18.50 -11.77 3.72
C HIS A 134 17.85 -13.14 3.55
N GLY A 135 17.80 -13.67 2.34
CA GLY A 135 17.27 -15.01 2.08
C GLY A 135 17.82 -15.59 0.79
N ARG A 136 17.92 -16.91 0.70
CA ARG A 136 18.36 -17.60 -0.51
C ARG A 136 17.64 -18.94 -0.67
N GLY A 137 17.06 -19.17 -1.84
CA GLY A 137 16.57 -20.48 -2.26
C GLY A 137 17.58 -21.15 -3.20
N TRP A 138 17.73 -22.47 -3.06
CA TRP A 138 18.55 -23.30 -3.94
C TRP A 138 17.69 -24.28 -4.73
N ILE A 139 18.05 -24.50 -5.99
CA ILE A 139 17.51 -25.51 -6.89
C ILE A 139 18.68 -26.28 -7.52
#